data_AF-A0A1E4FTV3-F1
#
_entry.id   AF-A0A1E4FTV3-F1
#
_cell.length_a   1.000
_cell.length_b   1.000
_cell.length_c   1.000
_cell.angle_alpha   90.00
_cell.angle_beta   90.00
_cell.angle_gamma   90.00
#
_symmetry.space_group_name_H-M   'P 1'
#
loop_
_entity.id
_entity.type
_entity.pdbx_description
1 polymer ?
#
loop_
_entity_poly.entity_id
_entity_poly.type
_entity_poly.pdbx_seq_one_letter_code
_entity_poly.pdbx_strand_id
1 'polypeptide(L)'
;MEKVFCKTKSVIADHPKAGPLLDVEYIPDPRYSWEQVTAFLKREGLVLKFEGPGGTVTVRPVQVETATSLTDRPGILVGLGESDPERIPSGVRAWLEHSNCSLS
;
A
#
# COMPACT_ATOMS: atom_id res chain seq x y z
N MET A 1 8.36 10.17 10.64
CA MET A 1 7.56 9.00 10.23
C MET A 1 8.30 8.27 9.14
N GLU A 2 8.49 6.96 9.31
CA GLU A 2 9.01 6.08 8.25
C GLU A 2 7.97 5.99 7.12
N LYS A 3 8.42 6.12 5.87
CA LYS A 3 7.58 6.06 4.67
C LYS A 3 8.21 5.10 3.66
N VAL A 4 7.39 4.20 3.12
CA VAL A 4 7.78 3.28 2.05
C VAL A 4 7.06 3.69 0.77
N PHE A 5 7.80 4.25 -0.19
CA PHE A 5 7.23 4.72 -1.45
C PHE A 5 6.87 3.57 -2.38
N CYS A 6 5.77 3.73 -3.11
CA CYS A 6 5.23 2.74 -4.02
C CYS A 6 4.48 3.39 -5.19
N LYS A 7 4.14 2.57 -6.20
CA LYS A 7 3.24 2.92 -7.30
C LYS A 7 2.03 2.01 -7.27
N THR A 8 0.87 2.57 -7.60
CA THR A 8 -0.35 1.79 -7.82
C THR A 8 -0.42 1.31 -9.26
N LYS A 9 -0.86 0.07 -9.45
CA LYS A 9 -1.22 -0.44 -10.77
C LYS A 9 -2.73 -0.52 -10.96
N SER A 10 -3.36 -1.52 -10.34
CA SER A 10 -4.77 -1.84 -10.55
C SER A 10 -5.28 -2.80 -9.47
N VAL A 11 -6.60 -2.90 -9.33
CA VAL A 11 -7.22 -4.03 -8.64
C VAL A 11 -7.00 -5.28 -9.49
N ILE A 12 -6.53 -6.36 -8.87
CA ILE A 12 -6.19 -7.60 -9.58
C ILE A 12 -7.08 -8.80 -9.19
N ALA A 13 -7.77 -8.72 -8.04
CA ALA A 13 -8.65 -9.76 -7.55
C ALA A 13 -9.57 -9.23 -6.45
N ASP A 14 -10.62 -9.99 -6.11
CA ASP A 14 -11.43 -9.79 -4.92
C ASP A 14 -11.19 -10.93 -3.92
N HIS A 15 -10.93 -10.59 -2.67
CA HIS A 15 -10.75 -11.54 -1.59
C HIS A 15 -11.96 -11.51 -0.64
N PRO A 16 -12.54 -12.67 -0.28
CA PRO A 16 -13.79 -12.74 0.48
C PRO A 16 -13.71 -12.07 1.88
N LYS A 17 -12.52 -11.91 2.45
CA LYS A 17 -12.33 -11.22 3.75
C LYS A 17 -11.69 -9.85 3.65
N ALA A 18 -10.97 -9.57 2.55
CA ALA A 18 -10.15 -8.35 2.43
C ALA A 18 -10.69 -7.37 1.38
N GLY A 19 -11.78 -7.73 0.70
CA GLY A 19 -12.35 -6.95 -0.38
C GLY A 19 -11.43 -6.94 -1.61
N PRO A 20 -11.50 -5.87 -2.42
CA PRO A 20 -10.66 -5.69 -3.59
C PRO A 20 -9.18 -5.65 -3.20
N LEU A 21 -8.37 -6.43 -3.91
CA LEU A 21 -6.91 -6.49 -3.76
C LEU A 21 -6.25 -5.59 -4.79
N LEU A 22 -5.59 -4.55 -4.30
CA LEU A 22 -4.80 -3.61 -5.09
C LEU A 22 -3.35 -4.09 -5.20
N ASP A 23 -2.84 -4.22 -6.43
CA ASP A 23 -1.41 -4.46 -6.68
C ASP A 23 -0.63 -3.15 -6.54
N VAL A 24 0.30 -3.16 -5.58
CA VAL A 24 1.14 -2.02 -5.23
C VAL A 24 2.60 -2.40 -5.46
N GLU A 25 3.24 -1.78 -6.45
CA GLU A 25 4.65 -1.99 -6.77
C GLU A 25 5.50 -1.16 -5.82
N TYR A 26 6.35 -1.81 -5.03
CA TYR A 26 7.32 -1.11 -4.20
C TYR A 26 8.32 -0.36 -5.09
N ILE A 27 8.62 0.90 -4.75
CA ILE A 27 9.70 1.65 -5.39
C ILE A 27 10.94 1.48 -4.50
N PRO A 28 11.99 0.77 -4.95
CA PRO A 28 13.20 0.60 -4.18
C PRO A 28 13.78 1.93 -3.72
N ASP A 29 13.95 2.06 -2.40
CA ASP A 29 14.58 3.19 -1.77
C ASP A 29 15.93 2.73 -1.21
N PRO A 30 17.05 3.30 -1.66
CA PRO A 30 18.38 2.84 -1.28
C PRO A 30 18.67 3.01 0.23
N ARG A 31 17.82 3.73 0.97
CA ARG A 31 17.94 3.89 2.43
C ARG A 31 17.44 2.68 3.20
N TYR A 32 16.67 1.78 2.56
CA TYR A 32 16.07 0.62 3.21
C TYR A 32 16.48 -0.67 2.50
N SER A 33 16.85 -1.70 3.27
CA SER A 33 16.94 -3.05 2.76
C SER A 33 15.54 -3.64 2.56
N TRP A 34 15.42 -4.68 1.71
CA TRP A 34 14.15 -5.39 1.55
C TRP A 34 13.65 -5.98 2.88
N GLU A 35 14.55 -6.49 3.71
CA GLU A 35 14.20 -6.98 5.05
C GLU A 35 13.57 -5.88 5.91
N GLN A 36 14.12 -4.66 5.90
CA GLN A 36 13.54 -3.52 6.62
C GLN A 36 12.17 -3.12 6.08
N VAL A 37 11.98 -3.16 4.76
CA VAL A 37 10.67 -2.91 4.12
C VAL A 37 9.65 -3.97 4.55
N THR A 38 10.00 -5.26 4.49
CA THR A 38 9.07 -6.32 4.93
C THR A 38 8.76 -6.24 6.42
N ALA A 39 9.74 -5.89 7.26
CA ALA A 39 9.53 -5.67 8.68
C ALA A 39 8.60 -4.49 8.95
N PHE A 40 8.73 -3.41 8.18
CA PHE A 40 7.83 -2.27 8.23
C PHE A 40 6.39 -2.66 7.87
N LEU A 41 6.20 -3.46 6.81
CA LEU A 41 4.86 -3.87 6.33
C LEU A 41 4.13 -4.84 7.27
N LYS A 42 4.86 -5.61 8.07
CA LYS A 42 4.30 -6.53 9.07
C LYS A 42 3.77 -5.84 10.31
N ARG A 43 4.08 -4.56 10.50
CA ARG A 43 3.60 -3.78 11.64
C ARG A 43 2.16 -3.34 11.40
N GLU A 44 1.33 -3.39 12.43
CA GLU A 44 -0.08 -2.98 12.36
C GLU A 44 -0.24 -1.46 12.16
N GLY A 45 -1.45 -1.04 11.78
CA GLY A 45 -1.80 0.37 11.70
C GLY A 45 -1.16 1.11 10.53
N LEU A 46 -0.91 0.44 9.41
CA LEU A 46 -0.45 1.10 8.19
C LEU A 46 -1.59 1.89 7.54
N VAL A 47 -1.24 2.98 6.87
CA VAL A 47 -2.10 3.69 5.93
C VAL A 47 -1.39 3.79 4.59
N LEU A 48 -2.14 3.60 3.51
CA LEU A 48 -1.67 3.80 2.15
C LEU A 48 -2.20 5.14 1.65
N LYS A 49 -1.28 6.03 1.26
CA LYS A 49 -1.61 7.38 0.77
C LYS A 49 -1.27 7.49 -0.71
N PHE A 50 -2.17 8.12 -1.46
CA PHE A 50 -2.05 8.36 -2.90
C PHE A 50 -2.14 9.86 -3.15
N GLU A 51 -1.15 10.43 -3.83
CA GLU A 51 -1.15 11.84 -4.21
C GLU A 51 -1.61 11.98 -5.66
N GLY A 52 -2.81 12.56 -5.86
CA GLY A 52 -3.39 12.78 -7.18
C GLY A 52 -3.79 14.24 -7.41
N PRO A 53 -4.31 14.58 -8.61
CA PRO A 53 -4.70 15.94 -8.97
C PRO A 53 -5.76 16.57 -8.06
N GLY A 54 -6.62 15.74 -7.45
CA GLY A 54 -7.66 16.16 -6.51
C GLY A 54 -7.21 16.21 -5.04
N GLY A 55 -5.92 16.00 -4.75
CA GLY A 55 -5.37 15.94 -3.39
C GLY A 55 -4.92 14.53 -2.98
N THR A 56 -4.73 14.35 -1.66
CA THR A 56 -4.28 13.06 -1.10
C THR A 56 -5.46 12.19 -0.73
N VAL A 57 -5.55 11.00 -1.33
CA VAL A 57 -6.45 9.93 -0.89
C VAL A 57 -5.73 9.09 0.15
N THR A 58 -6.36 8.84 1.30
CA THR A 58 -5.82 7.96 2.34
C THR A 58 -6.71 6.75 2.47
N VAL A 59 -6.13 5.56 2.37
CA VAL A 59 -6.81 4.29 2.56
C VAL A 59 -6.23 3.58 3.77
N ARG A 60 -7.12 3.00 4.58
CA ARG A 60 -6.77 2.10 5.67
C ARG A 60 -6.89 0.67 5.16
N PRO A 61 -5.78 0.01 4.80
CA PRO A 61 -5.84 -1.36 4.36
C PRO A 61 -6.30 -2.28 5.49
N VAL A 62 -7.12 -3.27 5.16
CA VAL A 62 -7.51 -4.33 6.11
C VAL A 62 -6.51 -5.48 6.11
N GLN A 63 -5.70 -5.59 5.05
CA GLN A 63 -4.66 -6.59 4.88
C GLN A 63 -3.54 -6.03 4.01
N VAL A 64 -2.29 -6.34 4.37
CA VAL A 64 -1.10 -6.00 3.61
C VAL A 64 -0.22 -7.24 3.56
N GLU A 65 0.10 -7.74 2.36
CA GLU A 65 0.96 -8.89 2.17
C GLU A 65 2.13 -8.57 1.24
N THR A 66 3.31 -9.08 1.57
CA THR A 66 4.44 -9.06 0.63
C THR A 66 4.17 -10.06 -0.47
N ALA A 67 4.21 -9.61 -1.71
CA ALA A 67 4.08 -10.48 -2.88
C ALA A 67 5.23 -10.19 -3.84
N THR A 68 5.52 -11.13 -4.74
CA THR A 68 6.22 -10.76 -5.97
C THR A 68 5.13 -10.12 -6.85
N SER A 69 5.27 -8.83 -7.17
CA SER A 69 4.34 -8.17 -8.11
C SER A 69 4.36 -8.93 -9.44
N LEU A 70 3.34 -8.73 -10.27
CA LEU A 70 3.24 -9.26 -11.65
C LEU A 70 4.45 -8.91 -12.54
N THR A 71 5.38 -8.06 -12.07
CA THR A 71 6.58 -7.60 -12.78
C THR A 71 7.88 -8.30 -12.35
N ASP A 72 7.79 -9.41 -11.61
CA ASP A 72 8.96 -10.11 -11.01
C ASP A 72 9.79 -9.22 -10.06
N ARG A 73 9.18 -8.14 -9.58
CA ARG A 73 9.76 -7.23 -8.60
C ARG A 73 9.11 -7.43 -7.23
N PRO A 74 9.81 -7.10 -6.14
CA PRO A 74 9.18 -7.03 -4.83
C PRO A 74 7.96 -6.10 -4.87
N GLY A 75 6.82 -6.64 -4.47
CA GLY A 75 5.52 -5.98 -4.51
C GLY A 75 4.77 -6.16 -3.19
N ILE A 76 3.62 -5.52 -3.12
CA ILE A 76 2.75 -5.52 -1.96
C ILE A 76 1.32 -5.66 -2.46
N LEU A 77 0.59 -6.62 -1.90
CA LEU A 77 -0.85 -6.72 -2.10
C LEU A 77 -1.54 -6.01 -0.95
N VAL A 78 -2.47 -5.13 -1.31
CA VAL A 78 -3.20 -4.32 -0.35
C VAL A 78 -4.69 -4.60 -0.47
N GLY A 79 -5.26 -5.20 0.58
CA GLY A 79 -6.69 -5.40 0.71
C GLY A 79 -7.38 -4.12 1.16
N LEU A 80 -8.34 -3.65 0.36
CA LEU A 80 -8.99 -2.36 0.54
C LEU A 80 -10.19 -2.38 1.51
N GLY A 81 -10.71 -3.57 1.84
CA GLY A 81 -11.91 -3.73 2.67
C GLY A 81 -13.11 -3.06 2.03
N GLU A 82 -13.76 -2.15 2.77
CA GLU A 82 -14.88 -1.34 2.29
C GLU A 82 -14.46 -0.09 1.51
N SER A 83 -13.15 0.14 1.32
CA SER A 83 -12.68 1.32 0.59
C SER A 83 -13.00 1.18 -0.90
N ASP A 84 -13.55 2.24 -1.49
CA ASP A 84 -13.90 2.28 -2.91
C ASP A 84 -12.64 2.34 -3.80
N PRO A 85 -12.34 1.29 -4.59
CA PRO A 85 -11.17 1.24 -5.45
C PRO A 85 -11.22 2.27 -6.59
N GLU A 86 -12.39 2.71 -7.03
CA GLU A 86 -12.53 3.67 -8.14
C GLU A 86 -11.97 5.05 -7.79
N ARG A 87 -11.86 5.35 -6.49
CA ARG A 87 -11.29 6.59 -5.97
C ARG A 87 -9.76 6.57 -5.90
N ILE A 88 -9.12 5.44 -6.16
CA ILE A 88 -7.67 5.27 -6.06
C ILE A 88 -7.06 5.53 -7.45
N PRO A 89 -6.36 6.65 -7.64
CA PRO A 89 -5.75 6.94 -8.94
C PRO A 89 -4.62 5.94 -9.25
N SER A 90 -4.58 5.45 -10.48
CA SER A 90 -3.54 4.55 -10.98
C SER A 90 -2.28 5.31 -11.40
N GLY A 91 -1.09 4.72 -11.22
CA GLY A 91 0.17 5.27 -11.73
C GLY A 91 0.65 6.53 -11.01
N VAL A 92 0.04 6.88 -9.87
CA VAL A 92 0.46 8.03 -9.07
C VAL A 92 1.53 7.67 -8.04
N ARG A 93 2.13 8.69 -7.44
CA ARG A 93 3.00 8.51 -6.27
C ARG A 93 2.15 8.08 -5.08
N ALA A 94 2.51 6.94 -4.50
CA ALA A 94 1.91 6.44 -3.28
C ALA A 94 2.98 6.17 -2.22
N TRP A 95 2.56 6.10 -0.97
CA TRP A 95 3.44 5.62 0.11
C TRP A 95 2.64 4.96 1.22
N LEU A 96 3.26 3.96 1.85
CA LEU A 96 2.81 3.39 3.11
C LEU A 96 3.50 4.13 4.24
N GLU A 97 2.73 4.55 5.25
CA GLU A 97 3.23 5.10 6.50
C GLU A 97 2.43 4.53 7.68
N HIS A 98 2.99 4.55 8.87
CA HIS A 98 2.21 4.24 10.06
C HIS A 98 1.18 5.35 10.32
N SER A 99 -0.05 4.92 10.59
CA SER A 99 -1.08 5.74 11.21
C SER A 99 -0.50 6.34 12.48
N ASN A 100 -0.42 7.67 12.51
CA ASN A 100 -0.03 8.42 13.69
C ASN A 100 -1.15 8.46 14.75
N CYS A 101 -2.09 7.52 14.73
CA CYS A 101 -2.95 7.26 15.88
C CYS A 101 -2.08 6.72 17.00
N SER A 102 -1.43 7.64 17.71
CA SER A 102 -1.25 7.51 19.14
C SER A 102 -2.61 7.09 19.70
N LEU A 103 -2.72 5.84 20.13
CA LEU A 103 -3.74 5.46 21.11
C LEU A 103 -3.42 6.29 22.35
N SER A 104 -4.07 7.45 22.44
CA SER A 104 -4.21 8.22 23.68
C SER A 104 -5.26 7.55 24.56
#